data_AF-A0A0J6WXB2-F1
#
_entry.id   AF-A0A0J6WXB2-F1
#
_cell.length_a   1.000
_cell.length_b   1.000
_cell.length_c   1.000
_cell.angle_alpha   90.00
_cell.angle_beta   90.00
_cell.angle_gamma   90.00
#
_symmetry.space_group_name_H-M   'P 1'
#
loop_
_entity.id
_entity.type
_entity.pdbx_description
1 polymer ?
#
loop_
_entity_poly.entity_id
_entity_poly.type
_entity_poly.pdbx_seq_one_letter_code
_entity_poly.pdbx_strand_id
1 'polypeptide(L)'
;MIMTKEEILNTVATEVTALAKDQAASLLAGLSVDELTPLVQAQIKTVTDPLEAEISTTSSVWVKIRNRLYVTAINNAVTSIVAIIQSELTELVKK
;
A
#
# COMPACT_ATOMS: atom_id res chain seq x y z
N MET A 1 -3.00 31.30 -32.19
CA MET A 1 -4.25 30.79 -31.58
C MET A 1 -4.25 31.26 -30.13
N ILE A 2 -5.27 31.97 -29.68
CA ILE A 2 -5.36 32.46 -28.29
C ILE A 2 -6.10 31.39 -27.50
N MET A 3 -5.51 30.92 -26.39
CA MET A 3 -6.20 29.96 -25.51
C MET A 3 -7.47 30.59 -24.93
N THR A 4 -8.55 29.83 -24.98
CA THR A 4 -9.84 30.19 -24.39
C THR A 4 -9.76 30.10 -22.86
N LYS A 5 -10.71 30.78 -22.18
CA LYS A 5 -10.82 30.74 -20.72
C LYS A 5 -10.97 29.31 -20.18
N GLU A 6 -11.67 28.45 -20.91
CA GLU A 6 -11.89 27.05 -20.53
C GLU A 6 -10.62 26.22 -20.66
N GLU A 7 -9.84 26.42 -21.73
CA GLU A 7 -8.52 25.79 -21.89
C GLU A 7 -7.56 26.21 -20.76
N ILE A 8 -7.57 27.48 -20.35
CA ILE A 8 -6.76 27.96 -19.22
C ILE A 8 -7.16 27.27 -17.91
N LEU A 9 -8.47 27.19 -17.62
CA LEU A 9 -8.96 26.53 -16.40
C LEU A 9 -8.58 25.04 -16.37
N ASN A 10 -8.66 24.35 -17.50
CA ASN A 10 -8.32 22.94 -17.59
C ASN A 10 -6.81 22.70 -17.44
N THR A 11 -5.97 23.56 -18.02
CA THR A 11 -4.52 23.54 -17.81
C THR A 11 -4.17 23.75 -16.34
N VAL A 12 -4.75 24.77 -15.70
CA VAL A 12 -4.53 25.04 -14.27
C VAL A 12 -4.98 23.86 -13.40
N ALA A 13 -6.15 23.26 -13.67
CA ALA A 13 -6.62 22.10 -12.92
C ALA A 13 -5.69 20.90 -13.05
N THR A 14 -5.14 20.68 -14.26
CA THR A 14 -4.18 19.60 -14.53
C THR A 14 -2.86 19.84 -13.79
N GLU A 15 -2.33 21.07 -13.84
CA GLU A 15 -1.09 21.43 -13.14
C GLU A 15 -1.24 21.32 -11.62
N VAL A 16 -2.34 21.80 -11.04
CA VAL A 16 -2.61 21.67 -9.61
C VAL A 16 -2.73 20.20 -9.20
N THR A 17 -3.36 19.37 -10.04
CA THR A 17 -3.46 17.92 -9.78
C THR A 17 -2.09 17.25 -9.82
N ALA A 18 -1.23 17.62 -10.77
CA ALA A 18 0.14 17.12 -10.86
C ALA A 18 0.96 17.51 -9.62
N LEU A 19 0.91 18.79 -9.23
CA LEU A 19 1.61 19.29 -8.04
C LEU A 19 1.17 18.57 -6.75
N ALA A 20 -0.14 18.35 -6.58
CA ALA A 20 -0.67 17.61 -5.44
C ALA A 20 -0.17 16.15 -5.42
N LYS A 21 -0.09 15.52 -6.59
CA LYS A 21 0.44 14.16 -6.74
C LYS A 21 1.93 14.08 -6.39
N ASP A 22 2.73 15.03 -6.87
CA ASP A 22 4.18 15.10 -6.61
C ASP A 22 4.45 15.34 -5.12
N GLN A 23 3.68 16.23 -4.49
CA GLN A 23 3.77 16.49 -3.06
C GLN A 23 3.42 15.24 -2.24
N ALA A 24 2.35 14.53 -2.61
CA ALA A 24 1.98 13.28 -1.96
C ALA A 24 3.05 12.19 -2.13
N ALA A 25 3.61 12.03 -3.34
CA ALA A 25 4.68 11.09 -3.61
C ALA A 25 5.93 11.39 -2.76
N SER A 26 6.32 12.66 -2.68
CA SER A 26 7.46 13.09 -1.86
C SER A 26 7.26 12.81 -0.37
N LEU A 27 6.06 13.09 0.17
CA LEU A 27 5.73 12.76 1.56
C LEU A 27 5.77 11.25 1.84
N LEU A 28 5.23 10.45 0.92
CA LEU A 28 5.22 8.99 1.07
C LEU A 28 6.63 8.39 0.95
N ALA A 29 7.47 8.87 0.04
CA ALA A 29 8.86 8.43 -0.06
C ALA A 29 9.71 8.86 1.13
N GLY A 30 9.31 9.91 1.84
CA GLY A 30 9.92 10.34 3.10
C GLY A 30 9.64 9.41 4.28
N LEU A 31 8.70 8.48 4.16
CA LEU A 31 8.39 7.53 5.24
C LEU A 31 9.54 6.54 5.46
N SER A 32 9.94 6.41 6.71
CA SER A 32 10.91 5.40 7.15
C SER A 32 10.31 3.99 7.12
N VAL A 33 11.19 2.98 7.15
CA VAL A 33 10.78 1.56 7.31
C VAL A 33 9.92 1.37 8.56
N ASP A 34 10.26 2.06 9.65
CA ASP A 34 9.55 1.97 10.92
C ASP A 34 8.13 2.55 10.85
N GLU A 35 7.91 3.58 10.01
CA GLU A 35 6.60 4.16 9.76
C GLU A 35 5.78 3.35 8.76
N LEU A 36 6.42 2.74 7.75
CA LEU A 36 5.76 1.90 6.76
C LEU A 36 5.32 0.54 7.35
N THR A 37 6.13 -0.04 8.23
CA THR A 37 5.86 -1.36 8.82
C THR A 37 4.47 -1.49 9.47
N PRO A 38 4.03 -0.60 10.38
CA PRO A 38 2.70 -0.70 10.98
C PRO A 38 1.56 -0.51 9.97
N LEU A 39 1.75 0.31 8.93
CA LEU A 39 0.76 0.50 7.86
C LEU A 39 0.60 -0.78 7.02
N VAL A 40 1.72 -1.40 6.65
CA VAL A 40 1.71 -2.68 5.93
C VAL A 40 1.11 -3.78 6.78
N GLN A 41 1.48 -3.88 8.06
CA GLN A 41 0.90 -4.86 8.99
C GLN A 41 -0.61 -4.68 9.15
N ALA A 42 -1.11 -3.44 9.21
CA ALA A 42 -2.54 -3.17 9.28
C ALA A 42 -3.28 -3.69 8.03
N GLN A 43 -2.69 -3.54 6.85
CA GLN A 43 -3.29 -4.09 5.62
C GLN A 43 -3.14 -5.60 5.51
N ILE A 44 -2.03 -6.17 5.99
CA ILE A 44 -1.87 -7.62 6.03
C ILE A 44 -2.92 -8.27 6.93
N LYS A 45 -3.30 -7.60 8.04
CA LYS A 45 -4.39 -8.07 8.92
C LYS A 45 -5.73 -8.22 8.22
N THR A 46 -6.05 -7.38 7.23
CA THR A 46 -7.31 -7.55 6.48
C THR A 46 -7.35 -8.88 5.71
N VAL A 47 -6.19 -9.48 5.45
CA VAL A 47 -6.05 -10.80 4.81
C VAL A 47 -5.92 -11.92 5.86
N THR A 48 -5.17 -11.71 6.94
CA THR A 48 -4.91 -12.76 7.95
C THR A 48 -6.04 -12.93 8.95
N ASP A 49 -6.78 -11.87 9.31
CA ASP A 49 -7.83 -11.92 10.34
C ASP A 49 -8.96 -12.89 9.96
N PRO A 50 -9.46 -12.93 8.71
CA PRO A 50 -10.43 -13.95 8.30
C PRO A 50 -9.88 -15.38 8.40
N LEU A 51 -8.58 -15.59 8.12
CA LEU A 51 -7.94 -16.90 8.20
C LEU A 51 -7.82 -17.37 9.66
N GLU A 52 -7.45 -16.46 10.56
CA GLU A 52 -7.41 -16.68 12.02
C GLU A 52 -8.81 -16.96 12.59
N ALA A 53 -9.81 -16.21 12.13
CA ALA A 53 -11.21 -16.46 12.47
C ALA A 53 -11.65 -17.86 12.02
N GLU A 54 -11.31 -18.28 10.79
CA GLU A 54 -11.62 -19.63 10.31
C GLU A 54 -10.87 -20.72 11.08
N ILE A 55 -9.59 -20.50 11.45
CA ILE A 55 -8.80 -21.41 12.30
C ILE A 55 -9.49 -21.65 13.64
N SER A 56 -10.00 -20.58 14.26
CA SER A 56 -10.62 -20.65 15.60
C SER A 56 -12.02 -21.26 15.58
N THR A 57 -12.77 -21.09 14.48
CA THR A 57 -14.19 -21.47 14.41
C THR A 57 -14.45 -22.81 13.73
N THR A 58 -13.59 -23.26 12.81
CA THR A 58 -13.81 -24.50 12.05
C THR A 58 -13.57 -25.76 12.88
N SER A 59 -14.29 -26.85 12.57
CA SER A 59 -14.00 -28.19 13.09
C SER A 59 -13.00 -28.97 12.23
N SER A 60 -12.76 -28.54 10.99
CA SER A 60 -11.89 -29.25 10.05
C SER A 60 -10.41 -29.07 10.38
N VAL A 61 -9.72 -30.18 10.65
CA VAL A 61 -8.28 -30.19 10.95
C VAL A 61 -7.45 -29.72 9.74
N TRP A 62 -7.81 -30.15 8.53
CA TRP A 62 -7.11 -29.73 7.32
C TRP A 62 -7.19 -28.21 7.09
N VAL A 63 -8.37 -27.62 7.30
CA VAL A 63 -8.56 -26.17 7.17
C VAL A 63 -7.68 -25.41 8.16
N LYS A 64 -7.61 -25.87 9.42
CA LYS A 64 -6.72 -25.27 10.44
C LYS A 64 -5.27 -25.31 10.01
N ILE A 65 -4.79 -26.45 9.50
CA ILE A 65 -3.40 -26.60 9.07
C ILE A 65 -3.10 -25.67 7.90
N ARG A 66 -3.92 -25.72 6.85
CA ARG A 66 -3.75 -24.89 5.65
C ARG A 66 -3.72 -23.40 5.99
N ASN A 67 -4.68 -22.93 6.78
CA ASN A 67 -4.77 -21.51 7.11
C ASN A 67 -3.59 -21.05 7.99
N ARG A 68 -3.11 -21.88 8.92
CA ARG A 68 -1.90 -21.57 9.69
C ARG A 68 -0.66 -21.41 8.81
N LEU A 69 -0.52 -22.27 7.79
CA LEU A 69 0.56 -22.16 6.81
C LEU A 69 0.46 -20.84 6.03
N TYR A 70 -0.75 -20.45 5.58
CA TYR A 70 -0.95 -19.17 4.91
C TYR A 70 -0.62 -17.98 5.80
N VAL A 71 -1.15 -17.92 7.02
CA VAL A 71 -0.85 -16.82 7.96
C VAL A 71 0.66 -16.71 8.21
N THR A 72 1.33 -17.84 8.43
CA THR A 72 2.78 -17.88 8.68
C THR A 72 3.56 -17.36 7.48
N ALA A 73 3.23 -17.85 6.27
CA ALA A 73 3.90 -17.42 5.05
C ALA A 73 3.71 -15.92 4.77
N ILE A 74 2.48 -15.41 4.96
CA ILE A 74 2.15 -13.99 4.75
C ILE A 74 2.90 -13.12 5.77
N ASN A 75 2.87 -13.48 7.05
CA ASN A 75 3.54 -12.71 8.10
C ASN A 75 5.07 -12.68 7.92
N ASN A 76 5.67 -13.78 7.46
CA ASN A 76 7.11 -13.83 7.17
C ASN A 76 7.50 -12.94 5.97
N ALA A 77 6.56 -12.64 5.08
CA ALA A 77 6.81 -11.80 3.91
C ALA A 77 6.73 -10.28 4.21
N VAL A 78 6.24 -9.88 5.39
CA VAL A 78 5.99 -8.45 5.74
C VAL A 78 7.24 -7.59 5.52
N THR A 79 8.41 -8.03 6.00
CA THR A 79 9.66 -7.28 5.84
C THR A 79 10.02 -7.06 4.37
N SER A 80 9.87 -8.10 3.53
CA SER A 80 10.11 -7.99 2.09
C SER A 80 9.10 -7.06 1.40
N ILE A 81 7.83 -7.09 1.82
CA ILE A 81 6.79 -6.20 1.30
C ILE A 81 7.10 -4.74 1.64
N VAL A 82 7.51 -4.46 2.88
CA VAL A 82 7.91 -3.11 3.31
C VAL A 82 9.09 -2.60 2.48
N ALA A 83 10.10 -3.44 2.26
CA ALA A 83 11.26 -3.07 1.43
C ALA A 83 10.87 -2.77 -0.03
N ILE A 84 9.99 -3.57 -0.62
CA ILE A 84 9.48 -3.33 -1.98
C ILE A 84 8.72 -2.00 -2.04
N ILE A 85 7.80 -1.75 -1.09
CA ILE A 85 7.04 -0.50 -1.04
C ILE A 85 7.97 0.70 -0.90
N GLN A 86 8.96 0.64 -0.02
CA GLN A 86 9.93 1.72 0.15
C GLN A 86 10.71 1.99 -1.14
N SER A 87 11.12 0.94 -1.85
CA SER A 87 11.79 1.07 -3.15
C SER A 87 10.89 1.72 -4.20
N GLU A 88 9.64 1.26 -4.34
CA GLU A 88 8.67 1.80 -5.30
C GLU A 88 8.34 3.27 -5.00
N LEU A 89 8.14 3.64 -3.73
CA LEU A 89 7.92 5.02 -3.31
C LEU A 89 9.13 5.92 -3.64
N THR A 90 10.34 5.41 -3.46
CA THR A 90 11.57 6.13 -3.82
C THR A 90 11.68 6.35 -5.33
N GLU A 91 11.33 5.36 -6.14
CA GLU A 91 11.32 5.48 -7.61
C GLU A 91 10.23 6.45 -8.12
N LEU A 92 9.07 6.51 -7.45
CA LEU A 92 8.00 7.46 -7.79
C LEU A 92 8.42 8.93 -7.65
N VAL A 93 9.37 9.23 -6.78
CA VAL A 93 9.89 10.61 -6.58
C VAL A 93 11.04 10.95 -7.53
N LYS A 94 11.66 9.96 -8.17
CA LYS A 94 12.72 10.17 -9.17
C LYS A 94 12.17 10.44 -10.58
N LYS A 95 10.91 10.12 -10.83
CA LYS A 95 10.20 10.37 -12.10
C LYS A 95 9.61 11.77 -12.15
#